data_AF-A0A564G063-F1
#
_entry.id   AF-A0A564G063-F1
#
_cell.length_a   1.000
_cell.length_b   1.000
_cell.length_c   1.000
_cell.angle_alpha   90.00
_cell.angle_beta   90.00
_cell.angle_gamma   90.00
#
_symmetry.space_group_name_H-M   'P 1'
#
loop_
_entity.id
_entity.type
_entity.pdbx_description
1 polymer ?
#
loop_
_entity_poly.entity_id
_entity_poly.type
_entity_poly.pdbx_seq_one_letter_code
_entity_poly.pdbx_strand_id
1 'polypeptide(L)' 'MAALPDFIAAEYLADGRLLILLPGWSLPGGSLSFVTPSAQARPAKVEALAEFFAAWLSPR' A
#
# COMPACT_ATOMS: atom_id res chain seq x y z
N MET A 1 -15.48 -5.46 14.40
CA MET A 1 -14.85 -4.19 14.00
C MET A 1 -13.43 -4.49 13.55
N ALA A 2 -13.00 -3.97 12.41
CA ALA A 2 -11.65 -4.16 11.88
C ALA A 2 -11.12 -2.83 11.33
N ALA A 3 -9.81 -2.61 11.43
CA ALA A 3 -9.12 -1.54 10.73
C ALA A 3 -8.58 -2.09 9.41
N LEU A 4 -9.13 -1.62 8.29
CA LEU A 4 -8.76 -2.09 6.95
C LEU A 4 -8.03 -0.97 6.20
N PRO A 5 -7.01 -1.29 5.39
CA PRO A 5 -6.50 -0.34 4.41
C PRO A 5 -7.58 0.07 3.42
N ASP A 6 -7.56 1.33 3.00
CA ASP A 6 -8.57 1.91 2.11
C ASP A 6 -8.71 1.12 0.81
N PHE A 7 -7.60 0.65 0.23
CA PHE A 7 -7.61 -0.12 -1.02
C PHE A 7 -8.30 -1.49 -0.90
N ILE A 8 -8.43 -2.05 0.32
CA ILE A 8 -9.20 -3.28 0.57
C ILE A 8 -10.69 -2.95 0.79
N ALA A 9 -10.97 -1.86 1.52
CA ALA A 9 -12.32 -1.50 1.92
C ALA A 9 -13.13 -0.77 0.83
N ALA A 10 -12.45 -0.14 -0.14
CA ALA A 10 -13.05 0.80 -1.10
C ALA A 10 -14.30 0.25 -1.82
N GLU A 11 -14.23 -0.95 -2.40
CA GLU A 11 -15.34 -1.55 -3.14
C GLU A 11 -16.55 -1.82 -2.22
N TYR A 12 -16.30 -2.35 -1.03
CA TYR A 12 -17.36 -2.68 -0.09
C TYR A 12 -18.00 -1.43 0.53
N LEU A 13 -17.23 -0.34 0.68
CA LEU A 13 -17.77 0.95 1.07
C LEU A 13 -18.62 1.56 -0.05
N ALA A 14 -18.17 1.47 -1.30
CA ALA A 14 -18.91 1.98 -2.47
C ALA A 14 -20.26 1.26 -2.64
N ASP A 15 -20.29 -0.06 -2.45
CA ASP A 15 -21.50 -0.87 -2.58
C ASP A 15 -22.34 -0.95 -1.29
N GLY A 16 -21.96 -0.22 -0.23
CA GLY A 16 -22.69 -0.17 1.04
C GLY A 16 -22.63 -1.45 1.89
N ARG A 17 -21.77 -2.40 1.53
CA ARG A 17 -21.52 -3.65 2.29
C ARG A 17 -20.71 -3.40 3.57
N LEU A 18 -19.93 -2.32 3.62
CA LEU A 18 -19.23 -1.84 4.81
C LEU A 18 -19.72 -0.44 5.21
N LEU A 19 -19.62 -0.15 6.51
CA LEU A 19 -19.92 1.14 7.10
C LEU A 19 -18.71 1.65 7.89
N ILE A 20 -18.43 2.95 7.78
CA ILE A 20 -17.40 3.63 8.58
C ILE A 20 -17.98 3.93 9.96
N LEU A 21 -17.30 3.46 11.00
CA LEU A 21 -17.77 3.59 12.38
C LEU A 21 -17.17 4.78 13.13
N LEU A 22 -15.99 5.27 12.70
CA LEU A 22 -15.25 6.36 13.35
C LEU A 22 -14.72 7.36 12.30
N PRO A 23 -15.59 8.12 11.61
CA PRO A 23 -15.20 8.93 10.44
C PRO A 23 -14.22 10.07 10.74
N GLY A 24 -14.00 10.44 12.01
CA GLY A 24 -13.05 11.47 12.42
C GLY A 24 -11.73 10.94 12.99
N TRP A 25 -11.52 9.62 12.97
CA TRP A 25 -10.33 8.99 13.55
C TRP A 25 -9.48 8.32 12.48
N SER A 26 -8.17 8.53 12.55
CA SER A 26 -7.20 7.93 11.63
C SER A 26 -6.11 7.19 12.39
N LEU A 27 -5.68 6.05 11.85
CA LEU A 27 -4.45 5.39 12.27
C LEU A 27 -3.23 6.15 11.74
N PRO A 28 -2.06 6.06 12.42
CA PRO A 28 -0.80 6.46 11.81
C PRO A 28 -0.61 5.72 10.48
N GLY A 29 -0.21 6.45 9.44
CA GLY A 29 0.00 5.87 8.11
C GLY A 29 1.04 4.74 8.14
N GLY A 30 0.76 3.65 7.43
CA GLY A 30 1.71 2.56 7.22
C GLY A 30 2.75 2.90 6.16
N SER A 31 3.92 2.28 6.23
CA SER A 31 4.94 2.35 5.18
C SER A 31 4.88 1.13 4.26
N LEU A 32 5.18 1.35 2.98
CA LEU A 32 5.39 0.29 2.00
C LEU A 32 6.87 0.22 1.65
N SER A 33 7.49 -0.95 1.81
CA SER A 33 8.92 -1.15 1.58
C SER A 33 9.14 -2.27 0.57
N PHE A 34 9.99 -2.01 -0.44
CA PHE A 34 10.48 -3.03 -1.35
C PHE A 34 11.80 -3.61 -0.81
N VAL A 35 11.76 -4.85 -0.30
CA VAL A 35 12.90 -5.48 0.38
C VAL A 35 13.54 -6.53 -0.51
N THR A 36 14.87 -6.47 -0.65
CA THR A 36 15.67 -7.44 -1.41
C THR A 36 16.83 -7.95 -0.55
N PRO A 37 17.29 -9.20 -0.73
CA PRO A 37 18.49 -9.68 -0.06
C PRO A 37 19.69 -8.75 -0.29
N SER A 38 20.56 -8.62 0.71
CA SER A 38 21.80 -7.84 0.59
C SER A 38 22.78 -8.59 -0.32
N ALA A 39 22.82 -8.23 -1.59
CA ALA A 39 23.87 -8.61 -2.52
C ALA A 39 24.79 -7.40 -2.78
N GLN A 40 26.07 -7.65 -3.05
CA GLN A 40 27.05 -6.59 -3.36
C GLN A 40 26.61 -5.72 -4.54
N ALA A 41 25.92 -6.29 -5.52
CA ALA A 41 25.23 -5.57 -6.58
C ALA A 41 23.85 -6.18 -6.80
N ARG A 42 22.82 -5.33 -7.00
CA ARG A 42 21.48 -5.79 -7.33
C ARG A 42 21.44 -6.13 -8.83
N PRO A 43 20.86 -7.27 -9.23
CA PRO A 43 20.67 -7.55 -10.65
C PRO A 43 19.80 -6.48 -11.32
N ALA A 44 20.12 -6.09 -12.56
CA ALA A 44 19.40 -5.03 -13.28
C ALA A 44 17.87 -5.22 -13.33
N LYS A 45 17.39 -6.47 -13.43
CA LYS A 45 15.95 -6.78 -13.39
C LYS A 45 15.26 -6.42 -12.06
N VAL A 46 15.99 -6.47 -10.96
CA VAL A 46 15.49 -6.12 -9.62
C VAL A 46 15.39 -4.60 -9.49
N GLU A 47 16.39 -3.88 -10.01
CA GLU A 47 16.38 -2.41 -10.06
C GLU A 47 15.24 -1.90 -10.92
N ALA A 48 15.08 -2.44 -12.13
CA ALA A 48 13.98 -2.08 -13.03
C ALA A 48 12.59 -2.30 -12.38
N LEU A 49 12.41 -3.39 -11.63
CA LEU A 49 11.15 -3.65 -10.92
C LEU A 49 10.95 -2.68 -9.74
N ALA A 50 12.02 -2.36 -9.00
CA ALA A 50 11.97 -1.40 -7.91
C ALA A 50 11.58 -0.01 -8.42
N GLU A 51 12.17 0.43 -9.55
CA GLU A 51 11.83 1.70 -10.21
C GLU A 51 10.38 1.71 -10.68
N PHE A 52 9.90 0.64 -11.30
CA PHE A 52 8.50 0.50 -11.70
C PHE A 52 7.55 0.65 -10.52
N PHE A 53 7.82 -0.05 -9.40
CA PHE A 53 7.00 0.05 -8.20
C PHE A 53 7.06 1.43 -7.58
N ALA A 54 8.23 2.07 -7.52
CA ALA A 54 8.34 3.43 -7.02
C ALA A 54 7.52 4.39 -7.88
N ALA A 55 7.56 4.28 -9.21
CA ALA A 55 6.78 5.12 -10.11
C ALA A 55 5.26 4.87 -10.01
N TRP A 56 4.84 3.62 -9.78
CA TRP A 56 3.42 3.24 -9.83
C TRP A 56 2.71 3.30 -8.46
N LEU A 57 3.42 3.04 -7.36
CA LEU A 57 2.86 2.98 -6.01
C LEU A 57 3.10 4.24 -5.19
N SER A 58 3.93 5.17 -5.67
CA SER A 58 4.09 6.45 -4.98
C SER A 58 2.75 7.22 -5.01
N PRO A 59 2.33 7.82 -3.88
CA PRO A 59 1.20 8.74 -3.87
C PRO A 59 1.42 9.83 -4.93
N ARG A 60 0.37 10.18 -5.68
CA ARG A 60 0.40 11.36 -6.55
C ARG A 60 0.38 12.64 -5.74
#